data_AF-A0AA38SCF7-F1
#
_entry.id   AF-A0AA38SCF7-F1
#
_cell.length_a   1.000
_cell.length_b   1.000
_cell.length_c   1.000
_cell.angle_alpha   90.00
_cell.angle_beta   90.00
_cell.angle_gamma   90.00
#
_symmetry.space_group_name_H-M   'P 1'
#
loop_
_entity.id
_entity.type
_entity.pdbx_description
1 polymer ?
#
loop_
_entity_poly.entity_id
_entity_poly.type
_entity_poly.pdbx_seq_one_letter_code
_entity_poly.pdbx_strand_id
1 'polypeptide(L)'
;MHHQALCAVAVALLSTLPGAQAGLYGKKSPVLQVDAKSYDRLIAKSNHTSIVEFYAPWCGHCQNLQPAYEKAAQKLQGLAKVAAVDCDDDANKQLCGSMGVKGFPTLKIVRPRKGGGGKPTVEDYNGQRTAAAIVEAVVGSINNHVKKITDKDVDAFLSDKNDTAKAILFTDKGTTSPLIKSIAIDFLDVVTIAQARNKEAKTVELFGIEKFPTLVLLPGGDKEAVVYDGELKKDAIVKFLSQAGEPNPDPAPPKEKAKKAKSASSSKAKSKTASSESSSATADAAEEAPTQEAPVIIESAPPIPAINTPEKLVKECLTEKSSTCVLAFVPSTHGEKAKEALQSLSELAWKYAKGHRLFPMYEVAKENKGAASLIESLGLTNEVELIAINARRGWWRRYEGEDFSQQGVESWIDAIRLSEGVKKKLPEGLIAISLEESAAEEAAPQATVEATPEATESSSTAEEPAPVTPEADATTQSPASEATEATEPTPETETAVHDEL
;
A
#
# COMPACT_ATOMS: atom_id res chain seq x y z
N MET A 1 17.98 41.80 -69.47
CA MET A 1 18.06 41.71 -68.00
C MET A 1 16.76 41.07 -67.51
N HIS A 2 16.87 40.09 -66.61
CA HIS A 2 15.84 39.43 -65.77
C HIS A 2 14.73 38.62 -66.50
N HIS A 3 14.71 37.28 -66.53
CA HIS A 3 14.51 36.21 -65.51
C HIS A 3 13.09 36.09 -64.92
N GLN A 4 12.57 34.84 -65.00
CA GLN A 4 11.59 34.14 -64.12
C GLN A 4 10.09 34.43 -64.31
N ALA A 5 9.16 33.48 -64.16
CA ALA A 5 9.22 32.02 -63.95
C ALA A 5 7.83 31.41 -64.23
N LEU A 6 7.84 30.19 -64.75
CA LEU A 6 6.72 29.26 -64.87
C LEU A 6 6.56 28.55 -63.50
N CYS A 7 5.37 28.53 -62.89
CA CYS A 7 5.06 27.60 -61.80
C CYS A 7 3.62 27.10 -61.91
N ALA A 8 3.50 25.80 -62.13
CA ALA A 8 2.28 25.04 -62.28
C ALA A 8 1.56 24.85 -60.93
N VAL A 9 0.23 24.97 -60.97
CA VAL A 9 -0.66 24.61 -59.86
C VAL A 9 -0.95 23.11 -59.95
N ALA A 10 -0.28 22.32 -59.12
CA ALA A 10 -0.67 20.93 -58.84
C ALA A 10 -1.29 20.89 -57.44
N VAL A 11 -2.62 20.83 -57.38
CA VAL A 11 -3.36 20.62 -56.14
C VAL A 11 -3.16 19.17 -55.71
N ALA A 12 -2.32 18.97 -54.71
CA ALA A 12 -2.10 17.67 -54.08
C ALA A 12 -3.33 17.31 -53.23
N LEU A 13 -4.03 16.25 -53.63
CA LEU A 13 -4.96 15.50 -52.79
C LEU A 13 -4.20 14.98 -51.57
N LEU A 14 -4.43 15.62 -50.42
CA LEU A 14 -3.93 15.15 -49.13
C LEU A 14 -4.69 13.88 -48.76
N SER A 15 -4.06 12.76 -49.01
CA SER A 15 -4.47 11.43 -48.61
C SER A 15 -4.76 11.37 -47.10
N THR A 16 -6.03 11.20 -46.75
CA THR A 16 -6.44 10.71 -45.43
C THR A 16 -5.92 9.29 -45.26
N LEU A 17 -4.76 9.14 -44.63
CA LEU A 17 -4.34 7.87 -44.07
C LEU A 17 -5.29 7.56 -42.90
N PRO A 18 -6.00 6.43 -42.88
CA PRO A 18 -6.54 5.90 -41.64
C PRO A 18 -5.32 5.63 -40.75
N GLY A 19 -5.15 6.46 -39.72
CA GLY A 19 -4.17 6.20 -38.68
C GLY A 19 -4.54 4.87 -38.04
N ALA A 20 -3.86 3.80 -38.42
CA ALA A 20 -3.77 2.63 -37.58
C ALA A 20 -3.10 3.11 -36.30
N GLN A 21 -3.91 3.45 -35.30
CA GLN A 21 -3.42 3.89 -34.00
C GLN A 21 -2.59 2.74 -33.45
N ALA A 22 -1.27 2.90 -33.48
CA ALA A 22 -0.39 2.02 -32.75
C ALA A 22 -0.75 2.22 -31.27
N GLY A 23 -1.22 1.16 -30.61
CA GLY A 23 -1.48 1.18 -29.18
C GLY A 23 -0.26 1.70 -28.42
N LEU A 24 -0.49 2.29 -27.24
CA LEU A 24 0.54 2.97 -26.44
C LEU A 24 1.79 2.09 -26.22
N TYR A 25 1.59 0.79 -26.08
CA TYR A 25 2.63 -0.21 -25.88
C TYR A 25 2.80 -1.10 -27.12
N GLY A 26 4.00 -1.08 -27.70
CA GLY A 26 4.32 -1.88 -28.87
C GLY A 26 4.58 -3.37 -28.56
N LYS A 27 4.71 -4.19 -29.61
CA LYS A 27 4.99 -5.65 -29.51
C LYS A 27 6.27 -6.02 -28.74
N LYS A 28 7.21 -5.08 -28.62
CA LYS A 28 8.48 -5.26 -27.88
C LYS A 28 8.40 -4.76 -26.43
N SER A 29 7.26 -4.19 -26.03
CA SER A 29 7.07 -3.70 -24.67
C SER A 29 7.05 -4.89 -23.70
N PRO A 30 7.64 -4.74 -22.49
CA PRO A 30 7.47 -5.71 -21.41
C PRO A 30 6.03 -5.73 -20.85
N VAL A 31 5.18 -4.75 -21.23
CA VAL A 31 3.78 -4.65 -20.81
C VAL A 31 2.90 -5.51 -21.72
N LEU A 32 2.20 -6.46 -21.11
CA LEU A 32 1.31 -7.37 -21.82
C LEU A 32 0.08 -6.63 -22.36
N GLN A 33 -0.09 -6.57 -23.68
CA GLN A 33 -1.31 -6.06 -24.29
C GLN A 33 -2.44 -7.08 -24.11
N VAL A 34 -3.54 -6.63 -23.51
CA VAL A 34 -4.70 -7.46 -23.21
C VAL A 34 -5.94 -6.81 -23.79
N ASP A 35 -6.77 -7.64 -24.41
CA ASP A 35 -8.07 -7.26 -24.95
C ASP A 35 -9.20 -8.03 -24.22
N ALA A 36 -10.45 -7.70 -24.52
CA ALA A 36 -11.61 -8.36 -23.93
C ALA A 36 -11.63 -9.89 -24.13
N LYS A 37 -11.05 -10.39 -25.23
CA LYS A 37 -11.01 -11.83 -25.56
C LYS A 37 -9.97 -12.59 -24.75
N SER A 38 -8.88 -11.91 -24.40
CA SER A 38 -7.71 -12.50 -23.72
C SER A 38 -7.66 -12.20 -22.23
N TYR A 39 -8.39 -11.18 -21.75
CA TYR A 39 -8.40 -10.76 -20.34
C TYR A 39 -8.70 -11.89 -19.38
N ASP A 40 -9.72 -12.69 -19.66
CA ASP A 40 -10.11 -13.79 -18.76
C ASP A 40 -8.98 -14.82 -18.61
N ARG A 41 -8.36 -15.24 -19.74
CA ARG A 41 -7.26 -16.22 -19.74
C ARG A 41 -5.98 -15.65 -19.14
N LEU A 42 -5.59 -14.44 -19.54
CA LEU A 42 -4.29 -13.87 -19.22
C LEU A 42 -4.26 -13.21 -17.83
N ILE A 43 -5.39 -12.69 -17.35
CA ILE A 43 -5.47 -11.89 -16.13
C ILE A 43 -6.44 -12.51 -15.13
N ALA A 44 -7.71 -12.68 -15.49
CA ALA A 44 -8.73 -13.00 -14.49
C ALA A 44 -8.58 -14.41 -13.88
N LYS A 45 -8.15 -15.37 -14.69
CA LYS A 45 -7.90 -16.76 -14.28
C LYS A 45 -6.42 -17.05 -13.98
N SER A 46 -5.56 -16.04 -14.10
CA SER A 46 -4.13 -16.15 -13.83
C SER A 46 -3.87 -16.66 -12.42
N ASN A 47 -2.85 -17.49 -12.25
CA ASN A 47 -2.34 -17.89 -10.92
C ASN A 47 -1.50 -16.77 -10.28
N HIS A 48 -1.06 -15.81 -11.09
CA HIS A 48 -0.25 -14.67 -10.64
C HIS A 48 -1.09 -13.42 -10.45
N THR A 49 -0.71 -12.64 -9.44
CA THR A 49 -1.15 -11.25 -9.29
C THR A 49 -0.76 -10.45 -10.54
N SER A 50 -1.67 -9.59 -10.99
CA SER A 50 -1.45 -8.70 -12.13
C SER A 50 -1.73 -7.26 -11.71
N ILE A 51 -1.00 -6.30 -12.27
CA ILE A 51 -1.47 -4.91 -12.37
C ILE A 51 -1.89 -4.65 -13.81
N VAL A 52 -3.05 -4.02 -13.98
CA VAL A 52 -3.65 -3.72 -15.28
C VAL A 52 -3.87 -2.23 -15.40
N GLU A 53 -3.30 -1.62 -16.43
CA GLU A 53 -3.61 -0.26 -16.85
C GLU A 53 -4.77 -0.26 -17.85
N PHE A 54 -5.78 0.55 -17.57
CA PHE A 54 -6.83 0.89 -18.51
C PHE A 54 -6.56 2.28 -19.04
N TYR A 55 -6.29 2.40 -20.34
CA TYR A 55 -5.75 3.61 -20.97
C TYR A 55 -6.48 3.96 -22.27
N ALA A 56 -6.13 5.11 -22.85
CA ALA A 56 -6.42 5.45 -24.23
C ALA A 56 -5.14 6.01 -24.91
N PRO A 57 -4.81 5.68 -26.17
CA PRO A 57 -3.55 6.05 -26.80
C PRO A 57 -3.31 7.57 -26.90
N TRP A 58 -4.40 8.33 -27.04
CA TRP A 58 -4.39 9.79 -27.13
C TRP A 58 -4.28 10.50 -25.76
N CYS A 59 -4.36 9.77 -24.65
CA CYS A 59 -4.36 10.35 -23.32
C CYS A 59 -2.94 10.72 -22.86
N GLY A 60 -2.66 12.03 -22.71
CA GLY A 60 -1.35 12.52 -22.27
C GLY A 60 -0.90 11.99 -20.90
N HIS A 61 -1.83 11.77 -19.95
CA HIS A 61 -1.49 11.16 -18.66
C HIS A 61 -1.05 9.69 -18.79
N CYS A 62 -1.57 8.95 -19.76
CA CYS A 62 -1.16 7.56 -20.04
C CYS A 62 0.24 7.55 -20.68
N GLN A 63 0.48 8.44 -21.64
CA GLN A 63 1.79 8.62 -22.27
C GLN A 63 2.88 8.99 -21.24
N ASN A 64 2.54 9.85 -20.27
CA ASN A 64 3.48 10.19 -19.19
C ASN A 64 3.75 9.02 -18.21
N LEU A 65 2.78 8.12 -18.02
CA LEU A 65 2.93 6.93 -17.18
C LEU A 65 3.75 5.82 -17.84
N GLN A 66 3.64 5.67 -19.16
CA GLN A 66 4.22 4.56 -19.93
C GLN A 66 5.67 4.23 -19.54
N PRO A 67 6.64 5.17 -19.47
CA PRO A 67 8.03 4.82 -19.16
C PRO A 67 8.21 4.19 -17.77
N ALA A 68 7.47 4.70 -16.78
CA ALA A 68 7.48 4.14 -15.43
C ALA A 68 6.79 2.77 -15.38
N TYR A 69 5.73 2.59 -16.16
CA TYR A 69 4.98 1.34 -16.24
C TYR A 69 5.78 0.21 -16.92
N GLU A 70 6.49 0.51 -18.02
CA GLU A 70 7.40 -0.45 -18.66
C GLU A 70 8.56 -0.84 -17.75
N LYS A 71 9.12 0.12 -17.00
CA LYS A 71 10.16 -0.16 -16.00
C LYS A 71 9.64 -1.04 -14.86
N ALA A 72 8.39 -0.84 -14.44
CA ALA A 72 7.75 -1.73 -13.47
C ALA A 72 7.56 -3.14 -14.06
N ALA A 73 7.14 -3.26 -15.31
CA ALA A 73 6.98 -4.54 -16.01
C ALA A 73 8.29 -5.34 -16.06
N GLN A 74 9.42 -4.69 -16.38
CA GLN A 74 10.74 -5.34 -16.36
C GLN A 74 11.10 -5.86 -14.97
N LYS A 75 10.85 -5.06 -13.92
CA LYS A 75 11.15 -5.44 -12.53
C LYS A 75 10.25 -6.54 -11.98
N LEU A 76 9.02 -6.64 -12.50
CA LEU A 76 8.04 -7.64 -12.09
C LEU A 76 8.08 -8.91 -12.95
N GLN A 77 8.94 -8.96 -13.98
CA GLN A 77 9.05 -10.09 -14.88
C GLN A 77 9.29 -11.40 -14.10
N GLY A 78 8.42 -12.38 -14.35
CA GLY A 78 8.44 -13.66 -13.65
C GLY A 78 7.89 -13.63 -12.23
N LEU A 79 7.56 -12.48 -11.65
CA LEU A 79 6.99 -12.36 -10.29
C LEU A 79 5.48 -12.10 -10.32
N ALA A 80 5.05 -11.23 -11.23
CA ALA A 80 3.67 -10.79 -11.41
C ALA A 80 3.48 -10.34 -12.87
N LYS A 81 2.23 -10.16 -13.29
CA LYS A 81 1.94 -9.64 -14.64
C LYS A 81 1.75 -8.13 -14.61
N VAL A 82 2.23 -7.46 -15.64
CA VAL A 82 1.96 -6.05 -15.91
C VAL A 82 1.31 -5.97 -17.28
N ALA A 83 0.07 -5.49 -17.32
CA ALA A 83 -0.76 -5.55 -18.51
C ALA A 83 -1.43 -4.22 -18.78
N ALA A 84 -1.80 -3.98 -20.03
CA ALA A 84 -2.56 -2.80 -20.42
C ALA A 84 -3.73 -3.18 -21.34
N VAL A 85 -4.84 -2.47 -21.17
CA VAL A 85 -6.07 -2.59 -21.95
C VAL A 85 -6.39 -1.21 -22.53
N ASP A 86 -6.43 -1.14 -23.85
CA ASP A 86 -6.86 0.06 -24.57
C ASP A 86 -8.39 0.15 -24.51
N CYS A 87 -8.92 1.13 -23.80
CA CYS A 87 -10.35 1.37 -23.65
C CYS A 87 -10.95 2.28 -24.73
N ASP A 88 -10.11 2.86 -25.60
CA ASP A 88 -10.56 3.60 -26.79
C ASP A 88 -11.04 2.62 -27.87
N ASP A 89 -10.42 1.44 -27.95
CA ASP A 89 -10.83 0.33 -28.82
C ASP A 89 -12.24 -0.16 -28.47
N ASP A 90 -13.14 -0.15 -29.47
CA ASP A 90 -14.52 -0.61 -29.37
C ASP A 90 -14.65 -2.02 -28.79
N ALA A 91 -13.70 -2.92 -29.10
CA ALA A 91 -13.71 -4.29 -28.62
C ALA A 91 -13.54 -4.39 -27.09
N ASN A 92 -12.96 -3.36 -26.46
CA ASN A 92 -12.62 -3.35 -25.04
C ASN A 92 -13.57 -2.49 -24.20
N LYS A 93 -14.43 -1.66 -24.81
CA LYS A 93 -15.35 -0.75 -24.09
C LYS A 93 -16.19 -1.45 -23.03
N GLN A 94 -16.76 -2.62 -23.35
CA GLN A 94 -17.56 -3.40 -22.39
C GLN A 94 -16.70 -3.90 -21.21
N LEU A 95 -15.48 -4.38 -21.48
CA LEU A 95 -14.55 -4.80 -20.43
C LEU A 95 -14.22 -3.61 -19.53
N CYS A 96 -13.81 -2.47 -20.10
CA CYS A 96 -13.46 -1.27 -19.34
C CYS A 96 -14.64 -0.74 -18.49
N GLY A 97 -15.86 -0.72 -19.05
CA GLY A 97 -17.08 -0.40 -18.32
C GLY A 97 -17.36 -1.36 -17.16
N SER A 98 -17.24 -2.67 -17.39
CA SER A 98 -17.43 -3.69 -16.35
C SER A 98 -16.38 -3.64 -15.24
N MET A 99 -15.18 -3.15 -15.55
CA MET A 99 -14.10 -2.90 -14.60
C MET A 99 -14.28 -1.58 -13.84
N GLY A 100 -15.32 -0.79 -14.15
CA GLY A 100 -15.60 0.49 -13.50
C GLY A 100 -14.61 1.59 -13.86
N VAL A 101 -14.04 1.57 -15.07
CA VAL A 101 -13.12 2.60 -15.54
C VAL A 101 -13.91 3.87 -15.88
N LYS A 102 -13.63 4.97 -15.17
CA LYS A 102 -14.29 6.27 -15.35
C LYS A 102 -13.39 7.35 -15.96
N GLY A 103 -12.08 7.07 -16.07
CA GLY A 103 -11.09 8.01 -16.58
C GLY A 103 -9.74 7.32 -16.76
N PHE A 104 -8.81 8.00 -17.43
CA PHE A 104 -7.53 7.42 -17.82
C PHE A 104 -6.32 8.18 -17.25
N PRO A 105 -5.22 7.47 -16.94
CA PRO A 105 -5.16 6.02 -16.78
C PRO A 105 -5.82 5.59 -15.47
N THR A 106 -6.48 4.44 -15.49
CA THR A 106 -6.94 3.73 -14.28
C THR A 106 -6.08 2.49 -14.09
N LEU A 107 -5.44 2.35 -12.92
CA LEU A 107 -4.63 1.18 -12.58
C LEU A 107 -5.41 0.28 -11.62
N LYS A 108 -5.44 -1.03 -11.87
CA LYS A 108 -6.09 -2.00 -10.98
C LYS A 108 -5.16 -3.18 -10.71
N ILE A 109 -5.07 -3.60 -9.45
CA ILE A 109 -4.40 -4.83 -9.04
C ILE A 109 -5.43 -5.95 -9.03
N VAL A 110 -5.17 -6.99 -9.81
CA VAL A 110 -6.00 -8.20 -9.93
C VAL A 110 -5.27 -9.34 -9.23
N ARG A 111 -5.83 -9.82 -8.13
CA ARG A 111 -5.26 -10.89 -7.31
C ARG A 111 -6.08 -12.17 -7.45
N PRO A 112 -5.43 -13.33 -7.68
CA PRO A 112 -6.10 -14.62 -7.61
C PRO A 112 -6.75 -14.80 -6.23
N ARG A 113 -7.93 -15.40 -6.20
CA ARG A 113 -8.65 -15.64 -4.94
C ARG A 113 -7.91 -16.67 -4.09
N LYS A 114 -7.77 -16.37 -2.80
CA LYS A 114 -7.17 -17.29 -1.82
C LYS A 114 -8.04 -18.56 -1.68
N GLY A 115 -7.44 -19.73 -1.86
CA GLY A 115 -8.13 -21.04 -1.78
C GLY A 115 -8.46 -21.69 -3.13
N GLY A 116 -8.20 -21.02 -4.25
CA GLY A 116 -8.41 -21.56 -5.59
C GLY A 116 -9.86 -21.54 -6.05
N GLY A 117 -10.10 -21.15 -7.30
CA GLY A 117 -11.44 -21.10 -7.90
C GLY A 117 -12.28 -19.87 -7.47
N GLY A 118 -12.95 -19.27 -8.45
CA GLY A 118 -13.79 -18.08 -8.29
C GLY A 118 -13.22 -16.84 -8.97
N LYS A 119 -13.98 -15.74 -8.92
CA LYS A 119 -13.55 -14.46 -9.50
C LYS A 119 -12.35 -13.89 -8.72
N PRO A 120 -11.38 -13.28 -9.40
CA PRO A 120 -10.25 -12.63 -8.74
C PRO A 120 -10.73 -11.43 -7.91
N THR A 121 -9.92 -11.03 -6.94
CA THR A 121 -10.10 -9.74 -6.26
C THR A 121 -9.52 -8.65 -7.15
N VAL A 122 -10.29 -7.60 -7.40
CA VAL A 122 -9.87 -6.44 -8.19
C VAL A 122 -9.90 -5.22 -7.28
N GLU A 123 -8.78 -4.52 -7.18
CA GLU A 123 -8.61 -3.34 -6.33
C GLU A 123 -8.01 -2.19 -7.15
N ASP A 124 -8.50 -0.98 -6.93
CA ASP A 124 -7.93 0.21 -7.56
C ASP A 124 -6.56 0.53 -6.95
N TYR A 125 -5.59 0.80 -7.82
CA TYR A 125 -4.28 1.28 -7.42
C TYR A 125 -4.28 2.81 -7.44
N ASN A 126 -4.32 3.39 -6.24
CA ASN A 126 -4.28 4.83 -6.00
C ASN A 126 -2.93 5.32 -5.43
N GLY A 127 -1.88 4.49 -5.54
CA GLY A 127 -0.53 4.84 -5.09
C GLY A 127 0.23 5.72 -6.08
N GLN A 128 1.46 6.09 -5.72
CA GLN A 128 2.33 6.90 -6.59
C GLN A 128 2.61 6.17 -7.92
N ARG A 129 2.50 6.88 -9.04
CA ARG A 129 2.68 6.32 -10.38
C ARG A 129 4.15 6.22 -10.81
N THR A 130 5.03 5.86 -9.87
CA THR A 130 6.45 5.61 -10.13
C THR A 130 6.69 4.10 -10.25
N ALA A 131 7.73 3.71 -10.99
CA ALA A 131 8.05 2.29 -11.17
C ALA A 131 8.30 1.58 -9.82
N ALA A 132 8.91 2.25 -8.85
CA ALA A 132 9.20 1.68 -7.53
C ALA A 132 7.92 1.42 -6.72
N ALA A 133 7.04 2.43 -6.62
CA ALA A 133 5.79 2.31 -5.87
C ALA A 133 4.83 1.29 -6.48
N ILE A 134 4.79 1.17 -7.81
CA ILE A 134 4.02 0.14 -8.50
C ILE A 134 4.57 -1.26 -8.17
N VAL A 135 5.89 -1.45 -8.29
CA VAL A 135 6.54 -2.73 -7.98
C VAL A 135 6.27 -3.15 -6.53
N GLU A 136 6.43 -2.23 -5.59
CA GLU A 136 6.19 -2.49 -4.17
C GLU A 136 4.74 -2.92 -3.89
N ALA A 137 3.77 -2.20 -4.43
CA ALA A 137 2.37 -2.51 -4.24
C ALA A 137 1.98 -3.87 -4.85
N VAL A 138 2.49 -4.17 -6.05
CA VAL A 138 2.24 -5.46 -6.72
C VAL A 138 2.89 -6.60 -5.94
N VAL A 139 4.13 -6.45 -5.51
CA VAL A 139 4.85 -7.46 -4.70
C VAL A 139 4.17 -7.72 -3.36
N GLY A 140 3.69 -6.66 -2.69
CA GLY A 140 2.89 -6.76 -1.47
C GLY A 140 1.58 -7.51 -1.68
N SER A 141 1.04 -7.42 -2.89
CA SER A 141 -0.21 -8.04 -3.35
C SER A 141 -0.05 -9.48 -3.85
N ILE A 142 1.16 -10.04 -3.90
CA ILE A 142 1.38 -11.45 -4.27
C ILE A 142 0.95 -12.37 -3.12
N ASN A 143 0.05 -13.31 -3.42
CA ASN A 143 -0.39 -14.33 -2.48
C ASN A 143 0.80 -15.14 -1.94
N ASN A 144 0.88 -15.28 -0.62
CA ASN A 144 1.92 -16.08 0.01
C ASN A 144 1.42 -17.51 0.26
N HIS A 145 1.98 -18.45 -0.49
CA HIS A 145 1.74 -19.89 -0.35
C HIS A 145 2.87 -20.63 0.40
N VAL A 146 3.89 -19.89 0.86
CA VAL A 146 5.06 -20.45 1.54
C VAL A 146 4.73 -20.72 3.01
N LYS A 147 4.90 -21.97 3.45
CA LYS A 147 4.76 -22.34 4.86
C LYS A 147 5.99 -21.87 5.65
N LYS A 148 5.81 -21.24 6.81
CA LYS A 148 6.93 -20.95 7.71
C LYS A 148 7.13 -22.16 8.64
N ILE A 149 8.34 -22.69 8.70
CA ILE A 149 8.69 -23.81 9.56
C ILE A 149 9.51 -23.30 10.75
N THR A 150 9.22 -23.86 11.91
CA THR A 150 9.96 -23.66 13.15
C THR A 150 10.45 -25.00 13.69
N ASP A 151 11.36 -24.98 14.66
CA ASP A 151 11.88 -26.20 15.31
C ASP A 151 10.79 -27.07 15.95
N LYS A 152 9.63 -26.48 16.27
CA LYS A 152 8.48 -27.19 16.85
C LYS A 152 7.65 -27.93 15.80
N ASP A 153 7.63 -27.42 14.57
CA ASP A 153 6.71 -27.87 13.53
C ASP A 153 7.40 -28.65 12.41
N VAL A 154 8.74 -28.72 12.42
CA VAL A 154 9.54 -29.40 11.39
C VAL A 154 9.13 -30.87 11.23
N ASP A 155 9.01 -31.62 12.32
CA ASP A 155 8.68 -33.06 12.25
C ASP A 155 7.27 -33.28 11.68
N ALA A 156 6.32 -32.43 12.05
CA ALA A 156 4.96 -32.45 11.53
C ALA A 156 4.92 -32.08 10.04
N PHE A 157 5.71 -31.11 9.60
CA PHE A 157 5.83 -30.73 8.19
C PHE A 157 6.44 -31.86 7.36
N LEU A 158 7.48 -32.53 7.87
CA LEU A 158 8.12 -33.64 7.18
C LEU A 158 7.23 -34.87 7.12
N SER A 159 6.35 -35.07 8.12
CA SER A 159 5.39 -36.17 8.21
C SER A 159 4.06 -35.95 7.44
N ASP A 160 3.77 -34.70 7.05
CA ASP A 160 2.56 -34.34 6.30
C ASP A 160 2.72 -34.77 4.83
N LYS A 161 2.02 -35.82 4.39
CA LYS A 161 2.08 -36.33 3.00
C LYS A 161 3.50 -36.61 2.54
N ASN A 162 4.18 -37.56 3.18
CA ASN A 162 5.60 -37.87 2.92
C ASN A 162 5.89 -38.26 1.48
N ASP A 163 4.90 -38.80 0.78
CA ASP A 163 4.96 -39.14 -0.64
C ASP A 163 5.02 -37.91 -1.56
N THR A 164 4.64 -36.73 -1.07
CA THR A 164 4.64 -35.48 -1.86
C THR A 164 5.91 -34.67 -1.67
N ALA A 165 6.39 -34.09 -2.77
CA ALA A 165 7.59 -33.28 -2.75
C ALA A 165 7.42 -32.00 -1.92
N LYS A 166 8.48 -31.63 -1.20
CA LYS A 166 8.57 -30.42 -0.40
C LYS A 166 9.88 -29.71 -0.68
N ALA A 167 9.92 -28.39 -0.58
CA ALA A 167 11.17 -27.66 -0.62
C ALA A 167 11.24 -26.66 0.52
N ILE A 168 12.39 -26.57 1.18
CA ILE A 168 12.62 -25.68 2.32
C ILE A 168 13.72 -24.70 1.92
N LEU A 169 13.39 -23.41 1.93
CA LEU A 169 14.38 -22.34 1.86
C LEU A 169 14.86 -21.99 3.26
N PHE A 170 16.13 -22.19 3.51
CA PHE A 170 16.83 -21.71 4.68
C PHE A 170 17.33 -20.29 4.43
N THR A 171 16.98 -19.34 5.30
CA THR A 171 17.39 -17.95 5.15
C THR A 171 17.54 -17.25 6.51
N ASP A 172 18.39 -16.23 6.54
CA ASP A 172 18.51 -15.25 7.62
C ASP A 172 17.33 -14.25 7.64
N LYS A 173 16.65 -14.04 6.52
CA LYS A 173 15.56 -13.07 6.38
C LYS A 173 14.26 -13.56 7.01
N GLY A 174 13.59 -12.67 7.77
CA GLY A 174 12.28 -12.96 8.37
C GLY A 174 11.09 -12.80 7.42
N THR A 175 11.29 -12.15 6.28
CA THR A 175 10.27 -11.95 5.24
C THR A 175 10.45 -12.94 4.11
N THR A 176 9.34 -13.38 3.52
CA THR A 176 9.36 -14.24 2.33
C THR A 176 9.55 -13.36 1.11
N SER A 177 10.62 -13.63 0.35
CA SER A 177 10.94 -12.83 -0.83
C SER A 177 9.88 -13.03 -1.93
N PRO A 178 9.70 -12.04 -2.83
CA PRO A 178 8.71 -12.12 -3.90
C PRO A 178 9.00 -13.26 -4.86
N LEU A 179 10.29 -13.55 -5.10
CA LEU A 179 10.77 -14.67 -5.89
C LEU A 179 10.21 -16.00 -5.37
N ILE A 180 10.33 -16.25 -4.08
CA ILE A 180 9.91 -17.53 -3.47
C ILE A 180 8.38 -17.62 -3.40
N LYS A 181 7.69 -16.49 -3.19
CA LYS A 181 6.22 -16.45 -3.34
C LYS A 181 5.81 -16.85 -4.76
N SER A 182 6.48 -16.32 -5.78
CA SER A 182 6.18 -16.68 -7.17
C SER A 182 6.44 -18.15 -7.45
N ILE A 183 7.55 -18.70 -6.96
CA ILE A 183 7.86 -20.13 -7.14
C ILE A 183 6.81 -21.00 -6.42
N ALA A 184 6.36 -20.60 -5.22
CA ALA A 184 5.30 -21.30 -4.52
C ALA A 184 3.93 -21.25 -5.24
N ILE A 185 3.69 -20.22 -6.05
CA ILE A 185 2.52 -20.14 -6.94
C ILE A 185 2.70 -21.11 -8.11
N ASP A 186 3.86 -21.10 -8.75
CA ASP A 186 4.16 -21.97 -9.90
C ASP A 186 3.99 -23.46 -9.53
N PHE A 187 4.46 -23.87 -8.35
CA PHE A 187 4.41 -25.26 -7.89
C PHE A 187 3.26 -25.57 -6.92
N LEU A 188 2.22 -24.73 -6.87
CA LEU A 188 1.09 -24.93 -5.97
C LEU A 188 0.47 -26.34 -6.12
N ASP A 189 0.27 -27.05 -5.01
CA ASP A 189 -0.19 -28.46 -4.98
C ASP A 189 0.74 -29.49 -5.65
N VAL A 190 1.90 -29.10 -6.22
CA VAL A 190 2.93 -29.99 -6.79
C VAL A 190 4.10 -30.14 -5.81
N VAL A 191 4.71 -29.02 -5.41
CA VAL A 191 5.79 -28.98 -4.41
C VAL A 191 5.37 -28.05 -3.29
N THR A 192 5.34 -28.56 -2.06
CA THR A 192 5.05 -27.72 -0.89
C THR A 192 6.28 -26.90 -0.54
N ILE A 193 6.24 -25.60 -0.84
CA ILE A 193 7.35 -24.68 -0.55
C ILE A 193 7.23 -24.14 0.87
N ALA A 194 8.34 -24.16 1.59
CA ALA A 194 8.46 -23.67 2.95
C ALA A 194 9.72 -22.83 3.15
N GLN A 195 9.76 -22.09 4.26
CA GLN A 195 10.88 -21.26 4.66
C GLN A 195 11.20 -21.51 6.14
N ALA A 196 12.47 -21.79 6.43
CA ALA A 196 13.01 -21.91 7.77
C ALA A 196 14.04 -20.80 8.01
N ARG A 197 14.08 -20.28 9.23
CA ARG A 197 15.05 -19.25 9.59
C ARG A 197 16.34 -19.85 10.13
N ASN A 198 17.45 -19.13 9.99
CA ASN A 198 18.73 -19.47 10.60
C ASN A 198 18.70 -19.67 12.13
N LYS A 199 17.72 -19.07 12.82
CA LYS A 199 17.54 -19.23 14.28
C LYS A 199 16.87 -20.55 14.68
N GLU A 200 16.32 -21.30 13.73
CA GLU A 200 15.67 -22.59 13.96
C GLU A 200 16.76 -23.67 13.98
N ALA A 201 17.51 -23.74 15.09
CA ALA A 201 18.75 -24.50 15.20
C ALA A 201 18.56 -26.00 14.94
N LYS A 202 17.48 -26.59 15.48
CA LYS A 202 17.15 -28.01 15.24
C LYS A 202 16.90 -28.25 13.76
N THR A 203 16.15 -27.35 13.11
CA THR A 203 15.82 -27.47 11.69
C THR A 203 17.06 -27.30 10.82
N VAL A 204 17.94 -26.36 11.13
CA VAL A 204 19.20 -26.11 10.40
C VAL A 204 20.16 -27.29 10.54
N GLU A 205 20.32 -27.82 11.75
CA GLU A 205 21.17 -28.98 12.05
C GLU A 205 20.65 -30.26 11.37
N LEU A 206 19.33 -30.49 11.39
CA LEU A 206 18.70 -31.66 10.77
C LEU A 206 19.01 -31.77 9.27
N PHE A 207 19.16 -30.65 8.57
CA PHE A 207 19.48 -30.60 7.14
C PHE A 207 20.94 -30.27 6.83
N GLY A 208 21.80 -30.14 7.86
CA GLY A 208 23.22 -29.84 7.69
C GLY A 208 23.50 -28.51 6.98
N ILE A 209 22.72 -27.47 7.25
CA ILE A 209 22.80 -26.20 6.52
C ILE A 209 23.84 -25.27 7.14
N GLU A 210 24.94 -25.06 6.42
CA GLU A 210 26.03 -24.18 6.85
C GLU A 210 25.97 -22.78 6.23
N LYS A 211 25.34 -22.67 5.06
CA LYS A 211 25.29 -21.42 4.27
C LYS A 211 23.85 -20.95 4.12
N PHE A 212 23.68 -19.64 4.03
CA PHE A 212 22.41 -19.00 3.81
C PHE A 212 22.52 -17.96 2.70
N PRO A 213 21.49 -17.81 1.85
CA PRO A 213 20.31 -18.66 1.75
C PRO A 213 20.58 -19.97 0.98
N THR A 214 19.96 -21.07 1.41
CA THR A 214 20.08 -22.40 0.77
C THR A 214 18.70 -23.03 0.59
N LEU A 215 18.42 -23.56 -0.59
CA LEU A 215 17.18 -24.28 -0.89
C LEU A 215 17.45 -25.78 -0.85
N VAL A 216 16.57 -26.53 -0.18
CA VAL A 216 16.63 -27.99 -0.14
C VAL A 216 15.33 -28.54 -0.70
N LEU A 217 15.43 -29.49 -1.63
CA LEU A 217 14.30 -30.27 -2.12
C LEU A 217 14.24 -31.62 -1.42
N LEU A 218 13.05 -31.99 -1.01
CA LEU A 218 12.66 -33.30 -0.50
C LEU A 218 11.74 -33.90 -1.57
N PRO A 219 12.22 -34.80 -2.44
CA PRO A 219 11.43 -35.31 -3.56
C PRO A 219 10.18 -36.12 -3.16
N GLY A 220 10.07 -36.51 -1.89
CA GLY A 220 9.00 -37.36 -1.36
C GLY A 220 9.34 -38.85 -1.40
N GLY A 221 8.72 -39.61 -0.50
CA GLY A 221 9.01 -41.02 -0.22
C GLY A 221 10.34 -41.19 0.54
N ASP A 222 10.97 -42.34 0.37
CA ASP A 222 12.27 -42.68 0.98
C ASP A 222 13.48 -42.05 0.24
N LYS A 223 13.23 -41.04 -0.61
CA LYS A 223 14.28 -40.37 -1.39
C LYS A 223 15.03 -39.36 -0.53
N GLU A 224 16.34 -39.32 -0.71
CA GLU A 224 17.21 -38.38 -0.01
C GLU A 224 16.95 -36.92 -0.39
N ALA A 225 17.25 -36.02 0.55
CA ALA A 225 17.17 -34.59 0.35
C ALA A 225 18.25 -34.12 -0.64
N VAL A 226 17.89 -33.20 -1.54
CA VAL A 226 18.80 -32.62 -2.53
C VAL A 226 19.01 -31.15 -2.21
N VAL A 227 20.26 -30.75 -1.97
CA VAL A 227 20.63 -29.35 -1.74
C VAL A 227 20.81 -28.64 -3.07
N TYR A 228 20.24 -27.44 -3.21
CA TYR A 228 20.43 -26.59 -4.36
C TYR A 228 21.65 -25.68 -4.18
N ASP A 229 22.58 -25.76 -5.13
CA ASP A 229 23.82 -24.99 -5.19
C ASP A 229 23.84 -23.95 -6.32
N GLY A 230 22.78 -23.86 -7.10
CA GLY A 230 22.68 -22.95 -8.24
C GLY A 230 22.31 -21.51 -7.87
N GLU A 231 22.18 -20.67 -8.90
CA GLU A 231 21.81 -19.26 -8.72
C GLU A 231 20.38 -19.10 -8.20
N LEU A 232 20.15 -18.11 -7.34
CA LEU A 232 18.82 -17.78 -6.81
C LEU A 232 18.01 -16.92 -7.78
N LYS A 233 17.85 -17.42 -9.00
CA LYS A 233 17.01 -16.85 -10.05
C LYS A 233 15.83 -17.77 -10.30
N LYS A 234 14.72 -17.20 -10.76
CA LYS A 234 13.47 -17.93 -10.96
C LYS A 234 13.66 -19.15 -11.85
N ASP A 235 14.22 -18.97 -13.04
CA ASP A 235 14.34 -20.06 -14.02
C ASP A 235 15.22 -21.21 -13.52
N ALA A 236 16.30 -20.89 -12.80
CA ALA A 236 17.21 -21.89 -12.25
C ALA A 236 16.55 -22.70 -11.12
N ILE A 237 15.83 -22.03 -10.21
CA ILE A 237 15.09 -22.69 -9.14
C ILE A 237 13.92 -23.51 -9.70
N VAL A 238 13.18 -22.98 -10.68
CA VAL A 238 12.09 -23.72 -11.35
C VAL A 238 12.65 -24.99 -11.99
N LYS A 239 13.74 -24.89 -12.76
CA LYS A 239 14.41 -26.05 -13.36
C LYS A 239 14.83 -27.09 -12.33
N PHE A 240 15.36 -26.65 -11.19
CA PHE A 240 15.74 -27.54 -10.10
C PHE A 240 14.53 -28.23 -9.46
N LEU A 241 13.47 -27.49 -9.15
CA LEU A 241 12.25 -28.05 -8.55
C LEU A 241 11.48 -28.95 -9.53
N SER A 242 11.61 -28.73 -10.83
CA SER A 242 10.97 -29.56 -11.86
C SER A 242 11.35 -31.04 -11.80
N GLN A 243 12.46 -31.40 -11.13
CA GLN A 243 12.80 -32.81 -10.89
C GLN A 243 11.80 -33.53 -9.97
N ALA A 244 10.99 -32.79 -9.21
CA ALA A 244 9.92 -33.30 -8.36
C ALA A 244 8.51 -33.19 -8.99
N GLY A 245 8.36 -32.49 -10.11
CA GLY A 245 7.09 -32.31 -10.82
C GLY A 245 7.07 -31.01 -11.60
N GLU A 246 6.29 -30.92 -12.69
CA GLU A 246 6.26 -29.73 -13.53
C GLU A 246 5.54 -28.55 -12.85
N PRO A 247 5.96 -27.29 -13.12
CA PRO A 247 5.22 -26.12 -12.66
C PRO A 247 3.83 -26.10 -13.30
N ASN A 248 2.84 -25.63 -12.55
CA ASN A 248 1.47 -25.52 -13.02
C ASN A 248 1.38 -24.59 -14.22
N PRO A 249 0.54 -24.94 -15.21
CA PRO A 249 0.23 -24.01 -16.28
C PRO A 249 -0.53 -22.80 -15.72
N ASP A 250 -0.41 -21.68 -16.42
CA ASP A 250 -1.10 -20.43 -16.09
C ASP A 250 -2.02 -20.02 -17.26
N PRO A 251 -3.36 -20.03 -17.07
CA PRO A 251 -4.10 -20.25 -15.82
C PRO A 251 -4.11 -21.71 -15.35
N ALA A 252 -4.25 -21.96 -14.04
CA ALA A 252 -4.37 -23.32 -13.52
C ALA A 252 -5.60 -24.03 -14.10
N PRO A 253 -5.50 -25.35 -14.38
CA PRO A 253 -6.66 -26.11 -14.80
C PRO A 253 -7.73 -26.09 -13.71
N PRO A 254 -9.02 -26.13 -14.07
CA PRO A 254 -10.10 -26.23 -13.09
C PRO A 254 -9.85 -27.46 -12.20
N LYS A 255 -9.77 -27.28 -10.87
CA LYS A 255 -9.62 -28.41 -9.94
C LYS A 255 -10.81 -29.37 -10.14
N GLU A 256 -10.55 -30.58 -10.63
CA GLU A 256 -11.56 -31.64 -10.65
C GLU A 256 -12.00 -31.90 -9.21
N LYS A 257 -13.29 -31.73 -8.92
CA LYS A 257 -13.84 -32.12 -7.63
C LYS A 257 -13.62 -33.63 -7.46
N ALA A 258 -12.81 -34.02 -6.47
CA ALA A 258 -12.61 -35.41 -6.10
C ALA A 258 -13.98 -36.10 -5.96
N LYS A 259 -14.29 -37.00 -6.90
CA LYS A 259 -15.52 -37.79 -6.88
C LYS A 259 -15.47 -38.73 -5.68
N LYS A 260 -16.25 -38.44 -4.63
CA LYS A 260 -16.60 -39.45 -3.63
C LYS A 260 -17.42 -40.55 -4.31
N ALA A 261 -16.93 -41.78 -4.25
CA ALA A 261 -17.59 -42.96 -4.77
C ALA A 261 -18.60 -43.55 -3.77
N LYS A 262 -19.74 -44.01 -4.33
CA LYS A 262 -20.80 -44.90 -3.80
C LYS A 262 -21.78 -44.26 -2.78
N SER A 263 -23.09 -44.48 -2.85
CA SER A 263 -23.84 -45.68 -3.28
C SER A 263 -25.14 -45.36 -4.05
N ALA A 264 -25.58 -46.34 -4.83
CA ALA A 264 -26.83 -46.34 -5.56
C ALA A 264 -28.05 -46.57 -4.64
N SER A 265 -29.15 -45.86 -4.89
CA SER A 265 -30.50 -46.40 -4.72
C SER A 265 -31.51 -45.67 -5.64
N SER A 266 -32.06 -46.49 -6.54
CA SER A 266 -33.38 -46.48 -7.19
C SER A 266 -34.10 -45.17 -7.57
N SER A 267 -34.11 -44.96 -8.89
CA SER A 267 -35.21 -44.52 -9.76
C SER A 267 -36.63 -44.33 -9.18
N LYS A 268 -37.24 -43.18 -9.50
CA LYS A 268 -38.60 -43.15 -10.09
C LYS A 268 -38.79 -41.91 -10.96
N ALA A 269 -39.02 -42.14 -12.25
CA ALA A 269 -39.39 -41.15 -13.25
C ALA A 269 -40.86 -40.71 -13.11
N LYS A 270 -41.15 -39.43 -13.40
CA LYS A 270 -42.38 -39.06 -14.12
C LYS A 270 -42.22 -37.72 -14.83
N SER A 271 -42.75 -37.70 -16.04
CA SER A 271 -42.56 -36.71 -17.10
C SER A 271 -43.56 -35.56 -17.05
N LYS A 272 -43.20 -34.46 -17.74
CA LYS A 272 -44.04 -33.51 -18.49
C LYS A 272 -45.16 -32.77 -17.73
N THR A 273 -45.23 -31.45 -17.90
CA THR A 273 -46.16 -30.81 -18.86
C THR A 273 -45.87 -29.30 -18.94
N ALA A 274 -45.98 -28.79 -20.16
CA ALA A 274 -45.86 -27.40 -20.55
C ALA A 274 -47.21 -26.66 -20.46
N SER A 275 -47.14 -25.34 -20.27
CA SER A 275 -48.05 -24.33 -20.86
C SER A 275 -47.30 -23.00 -20.75
N SER A 276 -46.90 -22.32 -21.83
CA SER A 276 -47.70 -21.71 -22.92
C SER A 276 -48.67 -20.65 -22.40
N GLU A 277 -48.32 -19.39 -22.59
CA GLU A 277 -49.09 -18.30 -23.21
C GLU A 277 -48.24 -17.01 -23.05
N SER A 278 -47.61 -16.43 -24.07
CA SER A 278 -48.12 -15.81 -25.31
C SER A 278 -48.92 -14.53 -25.08
N SER A 279 -48.26 -13.39 -25.35
CA SER A 279 -48.80 -12.18 -26.01
C SER A 279 -47.81 -11.02 -25.79
N SER A 280 -47.53 -10.11 -26.71
CA SER A 280 -47.44 -10.09 -28.16
C SER A 280 -46.50 -8.93 -28.49
N ALA A 281 -45.78 -9.02 -29.60
CA ALA A 281 -45.00 -7.92 -30.13
C ALA A 281 -45.90 -6.80 -30.67
N THR A 282 -45.45 -5.56 -30.55
CA THR A 282 -45.67 -4.54 -31.58
C THR A 282 -44.45 -3.63 -31.59
N ALA A 283 -43.76 -3.63 -32.74
CA ALA A 283 -42.81 -2.63 -33.12
C ALA A 283 -43.58 -1.44 -33.71
N ASP A 284 -43.16 -0.23 -33.39
CA ASP A 284 -43.33 0.91 -34.28
C ASP A 284 -42.17 1.89 -34.07
N ALA A 285 -41.78 2.54 -35.16
CA ALA A 285 -40.58 3.34 -35.30
C ALA A 285 -41.00 4.75 -35.72
N ALA A 286 -40.57 5.79 -34.99
CA ALA A 286 -40.30 7.12 -35.55
C ALA A 286 -39.73 8.09 -34.50
N GLU A 287 -38.74 8.85 -34.99
CA GLU A 287 -38.44 10.27 -34.71
C GLU A 287 -37.56 10.72 -33.53
N GLU A 288 -36.62 11.60 -33.91
CA GLU A 288 -35.61 12.29 -33.11
C GLU A 288 -36.11 13.60 -32.44
N ALA A 289 -35.42 13.93 -31.35
CA ALA A 289 -35.16 15.25 -30.73
C ALA A 289 -36.21 15.88 -29.77
N PRO A 290 -35.82 16.78 -28.82
CA PRO A 290 -34.54 17.01 -28.16
C PRO A 290 -34.60 16.94 -26.60
N THR A 291 -33.41 17.03 -26.01
CA THR A 291 -33.00 17.07 -24.60
C THR A 291 -33.84 17.95 -23.67
N GLN A 292 -34.20 17.43 -22.49
CA GLN A 292 -34.40 18.22 -21.26
C GLN A 292 -33.66 17.53 -20.10
N GLU A 293 -32.68 18.24 -19.55
CA GLU A 293 -31.90 17.83 -18.39
C GLU A 293 -32.78 17.80 -17.13
N ALA A 294 -32.77 16.68 -16.42
CA ALA A 294 -33.27 16.62 -15.04
C ALA A 294 -32.14 17.06 -14.08
N PRO A 295 -32.44 17.81 -13.00
CA PRO A 295 -31.42 18.35 -12.10
C PRO A 295 -30.70 17.22 -11.35
N VAL A 296 -29.37 17.27 -11.37
CA VAL A 296 -28.50 16.42 -10.55
C VAL A 296 -28.71 16.77 -9.08
N ILE A 297 -29.29 15.84 -8.32
CA ILE A 297 -29.30 15.93 -6.86
C ILE A 297 -27.85 15.71 -6.39
N ILE A 298 -27.19 16.78 -5.94
CA ILE A 298 -25.89 16.70 -5.28
C ILE A 298 -26.15 16.11 -3.89
N GLU A 299 -25.82 14.83 -3.69
CA GLU A 299 -25.80 14.20 -2.37
C GLU A 299 -24.68 14.86 -1.55
N SER A 300 -25.01 15.89 -0.76
CA SER A 300 -24.07 16.59 0.14
C SER A 300 -23.65 15.70 1.31
N ALA A 301 -22.41 15.82 1.79
CA ALA A 301 -21.88 14.83 2.72
C ALA A 301 -22.55 14.82 4.13
N PRO A 302 -22.81 13.70 4.90
CA PRO A 302 -23.38 13.88 6.22
C PRO A 302 -22.27 14.41 7.14
N PRO A 303 -22.65 15.12 8.20
CA PRO A 303 -21.70 15.59 9.19
C PRO A 303 -20.92 14.42 9.83
N ILE A 304 -19.66 14.67 10.17
CA ILE A 304 -18.86 13.71 10.95
C ILE A 304 -19.39 13.61 12.38
N PRO A 305 -19.20 12.47 13.07
CA PRO A 305 -19.67 12.32 14.44
C PRO A 305 -18.97 13.28 15.42
N ALA A 306 -19.73 13.88 16.34
CA ALA A 306 -19.20 14.73 17.39
C ALA A 306 -18.87 13.96 18.69
N ILE A 307 -17.81 14.37 19.37
CA ILE A 307 -17.40 13.90 20.69
C ILE A 307 -17.55 15.05 21.70
N ASN A 308 -18.60 14.93 22.52
CA ASN A 308 -19.00 15.99 23.45
C ASN A 308 -18.64 15.68 24.91
N THR A 309 -18.08 14.50 25.20
CA THR A 309 -17.67 14.12 26.56
C THR A 309 -16.25 13.58 26.60
N PRO A 310 -15.53 13.72 27.73
CA PRO A 310 -14.18 13.18 27.91
C PRO A 310 -14.11 11.66 27.75
N GLU A 311 -15.08 10.94 28.30
CA GLU A 311 -15.09 9.46 28.33
C GLU A 311 -15.22 8.90 26.91
N LYS A 312 -16.03 9.57 26.07
CA LYS A 312 -16.19 9.19 24.66
C LYS A 312 -14.90 9.44 23.88
N LEU A 313 -14.18 10.54 24.13
CA LEU A 313 -12.89 10.82 23.49
C LEU A 313 -11.87 9.72 23.82
N VAL A 314 -11.81 9.35 25.09
CA VAL A 314 -10.87 8.33 25.57
C VAL A 314 -11.19 6.97 24.97
N LYS A 315 -12.45 6.57 25.06
CA LYS A 315 -12.94 5.28 24.55
C LYS A 315 -12.70 5.10 23.05
N GLU A 316 -12.98 6.12 22.25
CA GLU A 316 -12.90 6.04 20.79
C GLU A 316 -11.46 6.18 20.27
N CYS A 317 -10.63 7.04 20.89
CA CYS A 317 -9.35 7.45 20.30
C CYS A 317 -8.11 7.29 21.18
N LEU A 318 -8.25 7.20 22.52
CA LEU A 318 -7.09 7.19 23.44
C LEU A 318 -6.86 5.85 24.15
N THR A 319 -7.49 4.76 23.71
CA THR A 319 -7.24 3.41 24.28
C THR A 319 -6.04 2.72 23.63
N GLU A 320 -5.45 1.73 24.32
CA GLU A 320 -4.38 0.88 23.74
C GLU A 320 -4.84 0.05 22.52
N LYS A 321 -6.15 -0.02 22.28
CA LYS A 321 -6.76 -0.72 21.15
C LYS A 321 -7.19 0.23 20.03
N SER A 322 -7.11 1.55 20.22
CA SER A 322 -7.54 2.52 19.22
C SER A 322 -6.60 2.51 18.00
N SER A 323 -7.20 2.61 16.81
CA SER A 323 -6.47 2.93 15.59
C SER A 323 -6.12 4.42 15.55
N THR A 324 -5.41 4.87 14.52
CA THR A 324 -5.24 6.30 14.29
C THR A 324 -6.62 6.96 14.15
N CYS A 325 -6.88 8.02 14.92
CA CYS A 325 -8.05 8.89 14.79
C CYS A 325 -7.64 10.23 14.17
N VAL A 326 -8.56 10.87 13.45
CA VAL A 326 -8.45 12.28 13.05
C VAL A 326 -9.44 13.08 13.89
N LEU A 327 -8.95 14.12 14.57
CA LEU A 327 -9.74 14.97 15.45
C LEU A 327 -9.70 16.41 14.93
N ALA A 328 -10.86 17.03 14.78
CA ALA A 328 -11.01 18.45 14.52
C ALA A 328 -11.46 19.14 15.80
N PHE A 329 -10.58 19.94 16.40
CA PHE A 329 -10.93 20.80 17.53
C PHE A 329 -11.48 22.12 17.01
N VAL A 330 -12.77 22.34 17.23
CA VAL A 330 -13.51 23.52 16.77
C VAL A 330 -14.22 24.19 17.96
N PRO A 331 -14.41 25.51 17.94
CA PRO A 331 -15.28 26.18 18.91
C PRO A 331 -16.73 25.72 18.75
N SER A 332 -17.51 25.70 19.84
CA SER A 332 -18.94 25.31 19.79
C SER A 332 -19.78 26.15 18.82
N THR A 333 -19.34 27.37 18.52
CA THR A 333 -19.90 28.20 17.45
C THR A 333 -19.01 28.13 16.21
N HIS A 334 -19.46 27.43 15.17
CA HIS A 334 -18.66 27.23 13.94
C HIS A 334 -18.53 28.52 13.12
N GLY A 335 -17.34 29.12 13.15
CA GLY A 335 -16.89 30.13 12.20
C GLY A 335 -16.67 29.54 10.79
N GLU A 336 -16.27 30.39 9.84
CA GLU A 336 -16.08 29.99 8.43
C GLU A 336 -15.02 28.89 8.28
N LYS A 337 -13.87 29.03 8.94
CA LYS A 337 -12.79 28.04 8.94
C LYS A 337 -13.20 26.70 9.57
N ALA A 338 -14.02 26.75 10.63
CA ALA A 338 -14.52 25.54 11.28
C ALA A 338 -15.47 24.78 10.33
N LYS A 339 -16.35 25.51 9.63
CA LYS A 339 -17.24 24.91 8.63
C LYS A 339 -16.46 24.30 7.47
N GLU A 340 -15.45 25.00 6.96
CA GLU A 340 -14.59 24.50 5.89
C GLU A 340 -13.86 23.22 6.31
N ALA A 341 -13.24 23.20 7.50
CA ALA A 341 -12.56 22.02 8.02
C ALA A 341 -13.49 20.82 8.22
N LEU A 342 -14.66 21.05 8.82
CA LEU A 342 -15.66 19.99 9.03
C LEU A 342 -16.26 19.52 7.70
N GLN A 343 -16.46 20.41 6.74
CA GLN A 343 -16.93 20.05 5.40
C GLN A 343 -15.90 19.16 4.70
N SER A 344 -14.63 19.58 4.65
CA SER A 344 -13.55 18.79 4.07
C SER A 344 -13.45 17.40 4.72
N LEU A 345 -13.53 17.32 6.05
CA LEU A 345 -13.52 16.02 6.74
C LEU A 345 -14.79 15.19 6.47
N SER A 346 -15.97 15.81 6.37
CA SER A 346 -17.23 15.11 6.06
C SER A 346 -17.24 14.51 4.66
N GLU A 347 -16.73 15.26 3.67
CA GLU A 347 -16.62 14.80 2.29
C GLU A 347 -15.61 13.67 2.18
N LEU A 348 -14.49 13.75 2.92
CA LEU A 348 -13.53 12.65 2.98
C LEU A 348 -14.11 11.43 3.70
N ALA A 349 -14.74 11.61 4.86
CA ALA A 349 -15.40 10.53 5.58
C ALA A 349 -16.43 9.82 4.69
N TRP A 350 -17.24 10.56 3.93
CA TRP A 350 -18.17 9.97 2.95
C TRP A 350 -17.45 9.26 1.82
N LYS A 351 -16.50 9.94 1.15
CA LYS A 351 -15.74 9.43 0.01
C LYS A 351 -15.14 8.05 0.34
N TYR A 352 -14.63 7.91 1.55
CA TYR A 352 -13.99 6.68 2.00
C TYR A 352 -14.95 5.69 2.67
N ALA A 353 -16.09 6.12 3.21
CA ALA A 353 -17.12 5.21 3.75
C ALA A 353 -17.67 4.21 2.71
N LYS A 354 -17.69 4.59 1.42
CA LYS A 354 -18.19 3.74 0.32
C LYS A 354 -17.17 2.74 -0.24
N GLY A 355 -15.95 2.64 0.30
CA GLY A 355 -14.91 1.75 -0.24
C GLY A 355 -13.85 1.27 0.74
N HIS A 356 -13.00 2.17 1.25
CA HIS A 356 -11.87 1.84 2.11
C HIS A 356 -12.05 2.46 3.51
N ARG A 357 -11.91 1.65 4.56
CA ARG A 357 -12.06 2.11 5.94
C ARG A 357 -10.93 3.08 6.30
N LEU A 358 -11.20 4.38 6.25
CA LEU A 358 -10.27 5.43 6.67
C LEU A 358 -10.22 5.52 8.21
N PHE A 359 -9.31 6.37 8.71
CA PHE A 359 -9.28 6.72 10.12
C PHE A 359 -10.64 7.30 10.55
N PRO A 360 -11.19 6.88 11.70
CA PRO A 360 -12.38 7.54 12.23
C PRO A 360 -12.08 9.03 12.45
N MET A 361 -12.99 9.87 11.96
CA MET A 361 -12.91 11.32 12.04
C MET A 361 -13.96 11.83 13.02
N TYR A 362 -13.55 12.71 13.92
CA TYR A 362 -14.45 13.25 14.92
C TYR A 362 -14.32 14.77 15.02
N GLU A 363 -15.47 15.41 15.16
CA GLU A 363 -15.55 16.78 15.65
C GLU A 363 -15.44 16.76 17.17
N VAL A 364 -14.61 17.64 17.73
CA VAL A 364 -14.43 17.79 19.17
C VAL A 364 -14.56 19.26 19.53
N ALA A 365 -15.56 19.59 20.34
CA ALA A 365 -15.72 20.95 20.86
C ALA A 365 -14.53 21.30 21.76
N LYS A 366 -13.93 22.46 21.58
CA LYS A 366 -12.81 22.93 22.43
C LYS A 366 -13.21 23.14 23.89
N GLU A 367 -14.47 23.43 24.12
CA GLU A 367 -15.06 23.62 25.44
C GLU A 367 -15.25 22.29 26.19
N ASN A 368 -15.05 21.15 25.53
CA ASN A 368 -15.04 19.84 26.16
C ASN A 368 -13.83 19.71 27.09
N LYS A 369 -14.07 19.44 28.39
CA LYS A 369 -13.00 19.28 29.40
C LYS A 369 -11.92 18.25 29.00
N GLY A 370 -12.33 17.16 28.33
CA GLY A 370 -11.41 16.13 27.84
C GLY A 370 -10.58 16.58 26.64
N ALA A 371 -11.09 17.52 25.85
CA ALA A 371 -10.36 18.16 24.76
C ALA A 371 -9.37 19.20 25.30
N ALA A 372 -9.75 19.97 26.32
CA ALA A 372 -8.91 21.02 26.89
C ALA A 372 -7.55 20.49 27.38
N SER A 373 -7.53 19.39 28.14
CA SER A 373 -6.29 18.75 28.61
C SER A 373 -5.41 18.27 27.44
N LEU A 374 -6.01 17.73 26.38
CA LEU A 374 -5.30 17.27 25.18
C LEU A 374 -4.76 18.44 24.36
N ILE A 375 -5.54 19.52 24.19
CA ILE A 375 -5.15 20.75 23.49
C ILE A 375 -3.94 21.39 24.18
N GLU A 376 -3.99 21.52 25.50
CA GLU A 376 -2.92 22.06 26.32
C GLU A 376 -1.64 21.19 26.24
N SER A 377 -1.78 19.88 26.44
CA SER A 377 -0.66 18.94 26.40
C SER A 377 0.05 18.87 25.04
N LEU A 378 -0.69 19.13 23.95
CA LEU A 378 -0.16 19.12 22.59
C LEU A 378 0.27 20.52 22.09
N GLY A 379 0.06 21.57 22.90
CA GLY A 379 0.40 22.94 22.55
C GLY A 379 -0.39 23.49 21.36
N LEU A 380 -1.69 23.18 21.29
CA LEU A 380 -2.58 23.62 20.22
C LEU A 380 -3.23 24.96 20.59
N THR A 381 -3.05 25.99 19.75
CA THR A 381 -3.42 27.38 20.09
C THR A 381 -4.28 28.07 19.03
N ASN A 382 -4.34 27.55 17.81
CA ASN A 382 -5.13 28.16 16.73
C ASN A 382 -6.62 27.96 16.96
N GLU A 383 -7.47 28.81 16.37
CA GLU A 383 -8.94 28.74 16.50
C GLU A 383 -9.52 27.37 16.09
N VAL A 384 -9.03 26.81 14.99
CA VAL A 384 -9.39 25.46 14.49
C VAL A 384 -8.11 24.65 14.40
N GLU A 385 -8.12 23.45 14.95
CA GLU A 385 -6.94 22.58 14.99
C GLU A 385 -7.31 21.18 14.49
N LEU A 386 -6.60 20.71 13.47
CA LEU A 386 -6.75 19.36 12.93
C LEU A 386 -5.55 18.52 13.34
N ILE A 387 -5.80 17.41 14.04
CA ILE A 387 -4.75 16.48 14.44
C ILE A 387 -5.08 15.04 14.07
N ALA A 388 -4.03 14.24 13.88
CA ALA A 388 -4.12 12.80 13.82
C ALA A 388 -3.37 12.20 15.00
N ILE A 389 -4.00 11.29 15.72
CA ILE A 389 -3.47 10.71 16.96
C ILE A 389 -3.57 9.19 16.92
N ASN A 390 -2.55 8.50 17.43
CA ASN A 390 -2.55 7.06 17.61
C ASN A 390 -1.98 6.71 18.99
N ALA A 391 -2.88 6.50 19.96
CA ALA A 391 -2.50 6.20 21.33
C ALA A 391 -1.72 4.89 21.45
N ARG A 392 -2.13 3.83 20.73
CA ARG A 392 -1.43 2.53 20.71
C ARG A 392 0.03 2.62 20.26
N ARG A 393 0.32 3.48 19.28
CA ARG A 393 1.67 3.65 18.73
C ARG A 393 2.40 4.88 19.29
N GLY A 394 1.81 5.59 20.24
CA GLY A 394 2.45 6.68 20.97
C GLY A 394 2.82 7.90 20.12
N TRP A 395 2.09 8.21 19.04
CA TRP A 395 2.41 9.35 18.18
C TRP A 395 1.18 10.19 17.80
N TRP A 396 1.44 11.45 17.50
CA TRP A 396 0.45 12.39 16.96
C TRP A 396 1.08 13.30 15.89
N ARG A 397 0.22 13.94 15.09
CA ARG A 397 0.59 14.92 14.05
C ARG A 397 -0.46 16.01 13.97
N ARG A 398 0.00 17.23 13.73
CA ARG A 398 -0.85 18.39 13.45
C ARG A 398 -0.95 18.60 11.93
N TYR A 399 -2.06 19.15 11.48
CA TYR A 399 -2.20 19.71 10.14
C TYR A 399 -1.55 21.10 10.09
N GLU A 400 -0.68 21.34 9.12
CA GLU A 400 0.09 22.59 9.00
C GLU A 400 -0.25 23.36 7.71
N GLY A 401 -1.38 23.05 7.07
CA GLY A 401 -1.85 23.81 5.91
C GLY A 401 -2.37 25.21 6.28
N GLU A 402 -2.30 26.13 5.32
CA GLU A 402 -2.75 27.52 5.49
C GLU A 402 -4.29 27.65 5.43
N ASP A 403 -4.93 26.75 4.67
CA ASP A 403 -6.39 26.63 4.51
C ASP A 403 -6.86 25.23 4.89
N PHE A 404 -8.18 25.05 5.02
CA PHE A 404 -8.78 23.74 5.26
C PHE A 404 -9.40 23.15 3.99
N SER A 405 -8.80 23.46 2.83
CA SER A 405 -9.27 22.98 1.54
C SER A 405 -9.31 21.46 1.50
N GLN A 406 -10.29 20.91 0.80
CA GLN A 406 -10.45 19.46 0.68
C GLN A 406 -9.16 18.79 0.20
N GLN A 407 -8.47 19.38 -0.79
CA GLN A 407 -7.23 18.86 -1.33
C GLN A 407 -6.09 18.90 -0.30
N GLY A 408 -5.96 19.99 0.47
CA GLY A 408 -4.94 20.13 1.50
C GLY A 408 -5.12 19.13 2.63
N VAL A 409 -6.34 19.02 3.15
CA VAL A 409 -6.71 18.07 4.22
C VAL A 409 -6.57 16.62 3.74
N GLU A 410 -7.01 16.32 2.51
CA GLU A 410 -6.87 15.00 1.91
C GLU A 410 -5.41 14.59 1.76
N SER A 411 -4.57 15.48 1.21
CA SER A 411 -3.14 15.23 1.03
C SER A 411 -2.44 14.95 2.36
N TRP A 412 -2.81 15.67 3.43
CA TRP A 412 -2.27 15.44 4.77
C TRP A 412 -2.73 14.09 5.36
N ILE A 413 -4.00 13.73 5.21
CA ILE A 413 -4.52 12.43 5.65
C ILE A 413 -3.86 11.29 4.88
N ASP A 414 -3.63 11.46 3.58
CA ASP A 414 -2.90 10.49 2.76
C ASP A 414 -1.44 10.35 3.19
N ALA A 415 -0.75 11.45 3.50
CA ALA A 415 0.60 11.39 4.06
C ALA A 415 0.62 10.59 5.38
N ILE A 416 -0.39 10.74 6.24
CA ILE A 416 -0.53 9.93 7.47
C ILE A 416 -0.74 8.45 7.13
N ARG A 417 -1.58 8.14 6.14
CA ARG A 417 -1.86 6.78 5.67
C ARG A 417 -0.61 6.09 5.11
N LEU A 418 0.21 6.85 4.39
CA LEU A 418 1.48 6.40 3.82
C LEU A 418 2.64 6.41 4.85
N SER A 419 2.39 6.82 6.10
CA SER A 419 3.42 6.99 7.14
C SER A 419 4.54 7.97 6.77
N GLU A 420 4.24 8.95 5.91
CA GLU A 420 5.17 9.98 5.44
C GLU A 420 5.15 11.20 6.35
N GLY A 421 6.32 11.81 6.58
CA GLY A 421 6.50 13.03 7.38
C GLY A 421 6.72 12.78 8.88
N VAL A 422 7.00 13.87 9.61
CA VAL A 422 7.48 13.80 11.00
C VAL A 422 6.32 13.47 11.95
N LYS A 423 6.50 12.42 12.77
CA LYS A 423 5.58 12.01 13.84
C LYS A 423 6.11 12.54 15.17
N LYS A 424 5.27 13.26 15.93
CA LYS A 424 5.61 13.74 17.26
C LYS A 424 5.26 12.66 18.29
N LYS A 425 6.10 12.45 19.31
CA LYS A 425 5.81 11.53 20.42
C LYS A 425 4.64 12.08 21.23
N LEU A 426 3.71 11.22 21.62
CA LEU A 426 2.65 11.60 22.57
C LEU A 426 3.24 11.79 23.97
N PRO A 427 2.90 12.88 24.69
CA PRO A 427 3.26 13.05 26.09
C PRO A 427 2.80 11.88 26.96
N GLU A 428 3.65 11.48 27.92
CA GLU A 428 3.36 10.38 28.86
C GLU A 428 2.35 10.89 29.90
N GLY A 429 1.22 10.20 30.06
CA GLY A 429 0.12 10.57 30.98
C GLY A 429 -1.26 10.70 30.34
N LEU A 430 -1.34 10.99 29.03
CA LEU A 430 -2.62 11.19 28.31
C LEU A 430 -3.56 9.96 28.24
N ILE A 431 -3.05 8.76 28.52
CA ILE A 431 -3.79 7.48 28.50
C ILE A 431 -4.29 7.10 29.91
N ALA A 432 -3.68 7.65 30.97
CA ALA A 432 -3.94 7.27 32.36
C ALA A 432 -4.87 8.23 33.12
N ILE A 433 -5.05 9.47 32.64
CA ILE A 433 -5.76 10.51 33.41
C ILE A 433 -7.29 10.30 33.45
N SER A 434 -7.91 9.62 32.49
CA SER A 434 -9.38 9.58 32.41
C SER A 434 -10.06 8.46 33.20
N LEU A 435 -9.32 7.61 33.91
CA LEU A 435 -9.93 6.59 34.78
C LEU A 435 -9.91 6.98 36.26
N GLU A 436 -9.04 7.90 36.67
CA GLU A 436 -8.95 8.32 38.09
C GLU A 436 -9.88 9.49 38.40
N GLU A 437 -10.13 10.40 37.46
CA GLU A 437 -11.02 11.57 37.71
C GLU A 437 -12.51 11.19 37.67
N SER A 438 -12.90 10.19 36.86
CA SER A 438 -14.28 9.68 36.80
C SER A 438 -14.68 8.87 38.03
N ALA A 439 -13.73 8.23 38.72
CA ALA A 439 -14.00 7.49 39.94
C ALA A 439 -14.16 8.40 41.17
N ALA A 440 -13.62 9.61 41.11
CA ALA A 440 -13.73 10.59 42.18
C ALA A 440 -15.07 11.37 42.16
N GLU A 441 -15.70 11.52 40.98
CA GLU A 441 -16.92 12.34 40.84
C GLU A 441 -18.22 11.54 41.12
N GLU A 442 -18.19 10.20 41.08
CA GLU A 442 -19.33 9.35 41.47
C GLU A 442 -19.43 9.07 42.99
N ALA A 443 -18.45 9.51 43.79
CA ALA A 443 -18.32 9.14 45.19
C ALA A 443 -18.16 10.35 46.15
N ALA A 444 -19.11 11.28 46.18
CA ALA A 444 -19.35 12.08 47.40
C ALA A 444 -20.76 12.70 47.44
N PRO A 445 -21.44 12.70 48.61
CA PRO A 445 -22.86 12.99 48.75
C PRO A 445 -23.18 14.49 48.88
N GLN A 446 -24.42 14.83 48.54
CA GLN A 446 -25.05 16.12 48.74
C GLN A 446 -24.94 16.61 50.19
N ALA A 447 -24.44 17.84 50.40
CA ALA A 447 -24.69 18.61 51.62
C ALA A 447 -24.51 20.13 51.38
N THR A 448 -25.65 20.84 51.42
CA THR A 448 -25.90 22.16 52.05
C THR A 448 -24.97 23.36 51.80
N VAL A 449 -25.54 24.32 51.07
CA VAL A 449 -25.50 25.80 51.25
C VAL A 449 -24.95 26.33 52.59
N GLU A 450 -23.99 27.25 52.55
CA GLU A 450 -24.10 28.60 53.16
C GLU A 450 -22.92 29.55 52.82
N ALA A 451 -23.30 30.79 52.49
CA ALA A 451 -22.68 32.09 52.78
C ALA A 451 -21.21 32.43 52.43
N THR A 452 -21.09 33.43 51.53
CA THR A 452 -20.06 34.50 51.44
C THR A 452 -19.90 35.21 52.80
N PRO A 453 -18.75 35.82 53.17
CA PRO A 453 -18.35 37.11 52.59
C PRO A 453 -16.84 37.33 52.34
N GLU A 454 -16.59 38.33 51.49
CA GLU A 454 -15.51 39.34 51.50
C GLU A 454 -14.27 39.12 52.38
N ALA A 455 -13.08 39.45 51.85
CA ALA A 455 -12.60 40.83 51.88
C ALA A 455 -11.16 40.99 51.35
N THR A 456 -10.94 42.14 50.70
CA THR A 456 -9.79 43.07 50.83
C THR A 456 -8.37 42.57 50.54
N GLU A 457 -7.74 43.15 49.52
CA GLU A 457 -6.63 44.13 49.65
C GLU A 457 -5.26 43.44 49.77
N SER A 458 -4.14 43.98 49.33
CA SER A 458 -3.77 45.13 48.54
C SER A 458 -2.25 45.04 48.39
N SER A 459 -1.73 45.63 47.32
CA SER A 459 -0.49 46.41 47.32
C SER A 459 0.88 45.70 47.36
N SER A 460 1.71 46.24 46.45
CA SER A 460 3.07 46.74 46.66
C SER A 460 4.20 45.88 46.11
N THR A 461 4.84 46.25 44.98
CA THR A 461 5.92 47.28 44.80
C THR A 461 7.24 46.52 44.62
N ALA A 462 7.71 46.34 43.38
CA ALA A 462 8.68 47.16 42.62
C ALA A 462 10.15 46.83 42.90
N GLU A 463 10.98 47.06 41.87
CA GLU A 463 12.42 47.38 41.88
C GLU A 463 13.39 46.36 41.21
N GLU A 464 13.70 46.64 39.93
CA GLU A 464 15.02 46.47 39.26
C GLU A 464 16.07 47.42 39.93
N PRO A 465 17.41 47.38 39.70
CA PRO A 465 18.17 46.86 38.56
C PRO A 465 19.57 46.23 38.88
N ALA A 466 20.34 45.97 37.82
CA ALA A 466 21.72 45.45 37.75
C ALA A 466 22.77 46.15 38.64
N PRO A 467 23.97 45.56 38.77
CA PRO A 467 25.17 46.33 38.37
C PRO A 467 26.32 45.51 37.72
N VAL A 468 27.35 46.25 37.31
CA VAL A 468 28.45 45.93 36.39
C VAL A 468 29.80 46.06 37.12
N THR A 469 30.72 45.07 36.97
CA THR A 469 32.23 45.15 37.00
C THR A 469 32.97 45.70 38.25
N PRO A 470 34.34 45.74 38.37
CA PRO A 470 35.45 45.31 37.48
C PRO A 470 36.70 44.60 38.14
N GLU A 471 37.65 44.23 37.24
CA GLU A 471 39.15 44.25 37.31
C GLU A 471 39.97 43.24 38.15
N ALA A 472 40.83 42.47 37.45
CA ALA A 472 42.30 42.63 37.48
C ALA A 472 43.02 41.76 36.41
N ASP A 473 44.11 42.30 35.88
CA ASP A 473 44.88 41.96 34.66
C ASP A 473 46.26 41.33 35.01
N ALA A 474 46.83 40.50 34.11
CA ALA A 474 48.29 40.38 33.84
C ALA A 474 48.63 39.30 32.76
N THR A 475 48.54 39.70 31.48
CA THR A 475 49.48 39.59 30.33
C THR A 475 50.88 38.93 30.59
N THR A 476 51.65 38.24 29.70
CA THR A 476 52.08 38.59 28.33
C THR A 476 53.06 37.56 27.68
N GLN A 477 52.93 37.37 26.35
CA GLN A 477 53.94 37.33 25.26
C GLN A 477 55.02 36.23 25.03
N SER A 478 55.16 35.96 23.72
CA SER A 478 56.09 35.12 22.94
C SER A 478 57.52 35.69 22.82
N PRO A 479 58.49 34.94 22.23
CA PRO A 479 58.98 35.34 20.89
C PRO A 479 59.49 34.22 19.94
N ALA A 480 59.74 34.67 18.69
CA ALA A 480 60.46 34.17 17.50
C ALA A 480 61.81 33.41 17.75
N SER A 481 62.55 32.76 16.83
CA SER A 481 62.53 32.26 15.43
C SER A 481 63.91 31.59 15.17
N GLU A 482 64.07 30.80 14.09
CA GLU A 482 65.30 30.60 13.27
C GLU A 482 66.10 29.25 13.30
N ALA A 483 66.36 28.73 12.06
CA ALA A 483 67.45 27.87 11.51
C ALA A 483 67.68 26.42 12.02
N THR A 484 68.13 25.37 11.30
CA THR A 484 68.65 25.03 9.93
C THR A 484 68.83 23.48 9.91
N GLU A 485 68.39 22.71 8.89
CA GLU A 485 69.12 22.17 7.70
C GLU A 485 70.01 20.89 7.88
N ALA A 486 69.82 19.92 6.95
CA ALA A 486 70.67 18.80 6.48
C ALA A 486 70.91 17.59 7.42
N THR A 487 71.07 16.32 7.02
CA THR A 487 71.53 15.69 5.76
C THR A 487 71.14 14.18 5.75
N GLU A 488 70.93 13.60 4.56
CA GLU A 488 71.08 12.16 4.18
C GLU A 488 72.62 11.78 4.14
N PRO A 489 73.18 10.66 3.58
CA PRO A 489 72.64 9.55 2.75
C PRO A 489 73.21 8.10 2.99
N THR A 490 72.64 7.11 2.25
CA THR A 490 73.22 5.87 1.56
C THR A 490 74.10 4.82 2.29
N PRO A 491 74.50 3.64 1.68
CA PRO A 491 74.30 3.07 0.30
C PRO A 491 73.80 1.58 0.22
N GLU A 492 73.13 1.14 -0.86
CA GLU A 492 73.55 0.35 -2.07
C GLU A 492 73.73 -1.19 -1.97
N THR A 493 73.10 -1.90 -2.94
CA THR A 493 73.47 -3.16 -3.68
C THR A 493 73.77 -4.46 -2.90
N GLU A 494 73.25 -5.64 -3.28
CA GLU A 494 73.78 -6.48 -4.39
C GLU A 494 72.80 -7.62 -4.79
N THR A 495 73.05 -8.13 -6.01
CA THR A 495 72.35 -9.06 -6.90
C THR A 495 72.49 -10.58 -6.63
N ALA A 496 71.58 -11.34 -7.26
CA ALA A 496 71.73 -12.67 -7.90
C ALA A 496 71.78 -13.97 -7.08
N VAL A 497 70.98 -14.98 -7.50
CA VAL A 497 71.29 -16.37 -7.96
C VAL A 497 69.93 -17.08 -8.15
N HIS A 498 69.45 -17.32 -9.37
CA HIS A 498 69.60 -18.54 -10.21
C HIS A 498 69.00 -19.85 -9.65
N ASP A 499 68.06 -20.38 -10.43
CA ASP A 499 67.89 -21.79 -10.86
C ASP A 499 67.23 -22.89 -10.01
N GLU A 500 66.57 -23.76 -10.80
CA GLU A 500 65.81 -25.00 -10.62
C GLU A 500 65.81 -25.75 -9.28
N LEU A 501 64.61 -26.15 -8.85
CA LEU A 501 64.10 -27.55 -8.93
C LEU A 501 62.59 -27.64 -8.68
#